data_AF-A0A0D0C411-F1
#
_entry.id   AF-A0A0D0C411-F1
#
_cell.length_a   1.000
_cell.length_b   1.000
_cell.length_c   1.000
_cell.angle_alpha   90.00
_cell.angle_beta   90.00
_cell.angle_gamma   90.00
#
_symmetry.space_group_name_H-M   'P 1'
#
loop_
_entity.id
_entity.type
_entity.pdbx_description
1 polymer ?
#
loop_
_entity_poly.entity_id
_entity_poly.type
_entity_poly.pdbx_seq_one_letter_code
_entity_poly.pdbx_strand_id
1 'polypeptide(L)'
;MKLVLTGVTGAAGIQIFRQAVSDAAITKITVLSRRVLPSWMDIPKNDKTEVIILNDFLNYPSDLPARLVGHDACVWALGKSSVGLSDDEYTRITYDYTMHFVNSLQEAGMKDKTGEPFRFVFISGEGADPSGKSNIKFAKIKGMTEKALFDLPPSSNIKASVMRPAYLFPSKDHPSDRENIRSSTTRVIDCLMTPIMKTILPSMYTPIEDLGLFAVEAAKGRWSNENLFPNSKMRELIKASRTPENRQ
;
A
#
# COMPACT_ATOMS: atom_id res chain seq x y z
N MET A 1 14.53 -2.39 10.25
CA MET A 1 14.37 -2.07 8.82
C MET A 1 13.91 -0.63 8.63
N LYS A 2 14.26 -0.02 7.50
CA LYS A 2 13.84 1.31 7.05
C LYS A 2 12.79 1.16 5.96
N LEU A 3 11.66 1.83 6.12
CA LEU A 3 10.47 1.70 5.27
C LEU A 3 10.18 3.00 4.52
N VAL A 4 9.94 2.92 3.22
CA VAL A 4 9.28 3.97 2.45
C VAL A 4 7.78 3.73 2.48
N LEU A 5 6.98 4.78 2.66
CA LEU A 5 5.52 4.66 2.69
C LEU A 5 4.87 5.79 1.88
N THR A 6 3.91 5.45 1.03
CA THR A 6 3.13 6.42 0.25
C THR A 6 1.64 6.30 0.57
N GLY A 7 0.86 7.33 0.23
CA GLY A 7 -0.61 7.28 0.35
C GLY A 7 -1.14 7.26 1.79
N VAL A 8 -0.37 7.74 2.77
CA VAL A 8 -0.72 7.71 4.20
C VAL A 8 -1.99 8.48 4.57
N THR A 9 -2.49 9.36 3.69
CA THR A 9 -3.75 10.08 3.89
C THR A 9 -4.99 9.29 3.44
N GLY A 10 -4.80 8.13 2.81
CA GLY A 10 -5.88 7.24 2.38
C GLY A 10 -6.20 6.16 3.42
N ALA A 11 -7.33 5.48 3.25
CA ALA A 11 -7.84 4.49 4.21
C ALA A 11 -6.83 3.36 4.51
N ALA A 12 -6.23 2.78 3.46
CA ALA A 12 -5.19 1.76 3.63
C ALA A 12 -3.91 2.35 4.24
N GLY A 13 -3.40 3.44 3.64
CA GLY A 13 -2.12 4.01 4.00
C GLY A 13 -2.04 4.51 5.45
N ILE A 14 -3.12 5.11 5.98
CA ILE A 14 -3.12 5.60 7.37
C ILE A 14 -2.98 4.45 8.37
N GLN A 15 -3.67 3.34 8.13
CA GLN A 15 -3.60 2.19 9.03
C GLN A 15 -2.26 1.47 8.92
N ILE A 16 -1.70 1.36 7.71
CA ILE A 16 -0.34 0.87 7.50
C ILE A 16 0.66 1.76 8.24
N PHE A 17 0.48 3.08 8.21
CA PHE A 17 1.36 4.02 8.90
C PHE A 17 1.30 3.84 10.42
N ARG A 18 0.11 3.70 11.01
CA ARG A 18 -0.05 3.40 12.45
C ARG A 18 0.66 2.10 12.86
N GLN A 19 0.50 1.05 12.06
CA GLN A 19 1.17 -0.23 12.32
C GLN A 19 2.69 -0.09 12.21
N ALA A 20 3.19 0.61 11.18
CA ALA A 20 4.62 0.83 10.99
C ALA A 20 5.25 1.66 12.12
N VAL A 21 4.53 2.66 12.64
CA VAL A 21 4.99 3.48 13.77
C VAL A 21 5.08 2.65 15.05
N SER A 22 4.13 1.76 15.29
CA SER A 22 4.11 0.90 16.49
C SER A 22 5.06 -0.30 16.42
N ASP A 23 5.54 -0.68 15.23
CA ASP A 23 6.43 -1.82 15.05
C ASP A 23 7.88 -1.47 15.41
N ALA A 24 8.43 -2.11 16.44
CA ALA A 24 9.80 -1.88 16.92
C ALA A 24 10.89 -2.35 15.92
N ALA A 25 10.58 -3.27 15.02
CA ALA A 25 11.51 -3.70 13.97
C ALA A 25 11.67 -2.63 12.88
N ILE A 26 10.78 -1.64 12.79
CA ILE A 26 10.90 -0.49 11.90
C ILE A 26 11.61 0.65 12.63
N THR A 27 12.79 1.01 12.13
CA THR A 27 13.68 2.00 12.74
C THR A 27 13.66 3.35 12.04
N LYS A 28 13.16 3.41 10.79
CA LYS A 28 12.93 4.65 10.04
C LYS A 28 11.74 4.50 9.11
N ILE A 29 10.91 5.52 9.01
CA ILE A 29 9.78 5.62 8.07
C ILE A 29 9.97 6.89 7.26
N THR A 30 10.14 6.76 5.95
CA THR A 30 10.17 7.89 5.02
C THR A 30 8.83 7.95 4.29
N VAL A 31 8.00 8.91 4.67
CA VAL A 31 6.69 9.14 4.05
C VAL A 31 6.85 10.07 2.86
N LEU A 32 6.48 9.59 1.67
CA LEU A 32 6.36 10.46 0.49
C LEU A 32 4.91 10.90 0.36
N SER A 33 4.69 12.21 0.42
CA SER A 33 3.36 12.80 0.37
C SER A 33 3.32 14.00 -0.56
N ARG A 34 2.16 14.32 -1.13
CA ARG A 34 1.99 15.55 -1.93
C ARG A 34 1.76 16.79 -1.08
N ARG A 35 1.44 16.60 0.20
CA ARG A 35 1.01 17.65 1.13
C ARG A 35 1.44 17.28 2.54
N VAL A 36 1.56 18.29 3.39
CA VAL A 36 1.76 18.10 4.84
C VAL A 36 0.68 17.15 5.37
N LEU A 37 1.08 16.26 6.29
CA LEU A 37 0.16 15.31 6.90
C LEU A 37 -0.94 16.08 7.65
N PRO A 38 -2.23 15.84 7.34
CA PRO A 38 -3.31 16.54 7.99
C PRO A 38 -3.33 16.34 9.51
N SER A 39 -3.74 17.38 10.25
CA SER A 39 -3.84 17.35 11.71
C SER A 39 -4.91 16.40 12.26
N TRP A 40 -5.86 15.97 11.43
CA TRP A 40 -6.88 14.99 11.81
C TRP A 40 -6.35 13.55 11.88
N MET A 41 -5.17 13.30 11.30
CA MET A 41 -4.54 11.98 11.33
C MET A 41 -4.03 11.72 12.75
N ASP A 42 -4.71 10.83 13.45
CA ASP A 42 -4.28 10.36 14.76
C ASP A 42 -3.17 9.30 14.59
N ILE A 43 -1.91 9.74 14.67
CA ILE A 43 -0.72 8.90 14.54
C ILE A 43 0.06 8.95 15.85
N PRO A 44 0.50 7.80 16.42
CA PRO A 44 1.33 7.80 17.61
C PRO A 44 2.59 8.65 17.44
N LYS A 45 2.90 9.47 18.45
CA LYS A 45 4.13 10.28 18.46
C LYS A 45 5.35 9.35 18.33
N ASN A 46 6.26 9.71 17.43
CA ASN A 46 7.47 8.95 17.18
C ASN A 46 8.57 9.85 16.59
N ASP A 47 9.81 9.41 16.74
CA ASP A 47 11.03 10.08 16.26
C ASP A 47 11.59 9.44 14.97
N LYS A 48 11.04 8.30 14.56
CA LYS A 48 11.49 7.54 13.39
C LYS A 48 10.86 7.96 12.06
N THR A 49 9.90 8.88 12.05
CA THR A 49 9.22 9.34 10.82
C THR A 49 9.84 10.60 10.23
N GLU A 50 10.16 10.56 8.95
CA GLU A 50 10.51 11.70 8.11
C GLU A 50 9.43 11.85 7.01
N VAL A 51 8.91 13.06 6.81
CA VAL A 51 7.94 13.35 5.74
C VAL A 51 8.60 14.18 4.66
N ILE A 52 8.59 13.68 3.42
CA ILE A 52 9.10 14.37 2.23
C ILE A 52 7.91 14.79 1.38
N ILE A 53 7.80 16.10 1.14
CA ILE A 53 6.73 16.68 0.33
C ILE A 53 7.18 16.73 -1.13
N LEU A 54 6.39 16.10 -2.00
CA LEU A 54 6.61 16.03 -3.44
C LEU A 54 5.50 16.77 -4.18
N ASN A 55 5.86 17.69 -5.06
CA ASN A 55 4.86 18.37 -5.89
C ASN A 55 4.22 17.40 -6.90
N ASP A 56 5.02 16.52 -7.48
CA ASP A 56 4.58 15.50 -8.43
C ASP A 56 5.40 14.21 -8.26
N PHE A 57 4.75 13.06 -8.38
CA PHE A 57 5.39 11.75 -8.27
C PHE A 57 6.06 11.30 -9.58
N LEU A 58 6.03 12.14 -10.63
CA LEU A 58 6.85 11.99 -11.84
C LEU A 58 8.06 12.92 -11.86
N ASN A 59 8.32 13.65 -10.77
CA ASN A 59 9.45 14.56 -10.68
C ASN A 59 10.00 14.59 -9.26
N TYR A 60 11.00 13.75 -9.00
CA TYR A 60 11.69 13.69 -7.72
C TYR A 60 12.85 14.69 -7.66
N PRO A 61 13.12 15.30 -6.47
CA PRO A 61 14.39 15.96 -6.22
C PRO A 61 15.56 15.02 -6.56
N SER A 62 16.62 15.55 -7.16
CA SER A 62 17.72 14.74 -7.71
C SER A 62 18.44 13.87 -6.67
N ASP A 63 18.46 14.29 -5.40
CA ASP A 63 19.06 13.56 -4.28
C ASP A 63 18.14 12.47 -3.70
N LEU A 64 16.83 12.54 -3.96
CA LEU A 64 15.85 11.71 -3.28
C LEU A 64 16.03 10.22 -3.61
N PRO A 65 16.12 9.78 -4.88
CA PRO A 65 16.32 8.36 -5.18
C PRO A 65 17.55 7.77 -4.46
N ALA A 66 18.67 8.48 -4.42
CA ALA A 66 19.89 8.05 -3.72
C ALA A 66 19.69 7.90 -2.20
N ARG A 67 18.90 8.79 -1.58
CA ARG A 67 18.49 8.66 -0.16
C ARG A 67 17.59 7.45 0.06
N LEU A 68 16.75 7.12 -0.93
CA LEU A 68 15.82 6.00 -0.85
C LEU A 68 16.50 4.64 -1.01
N VAL A 69 17.63 4.54 -1.74
CA VAL A 69 18.45 3.32 -1.86
C VAL A 69 18.94 2.76 -0.52
N GLY A 70 18.92 3.54 0.56
CA GLY A 70 19.22 3.05 1.90
C GLY A 70 18.06 2.33 2.62
N HIS A 71 16.89 2.18 1.99
CA HIS A 71 15.71 1.56 2.58
C HIS A 71 15.58 0.09 2.20
N ASP A 72 14.93 -0.70 3.07
CA ASP A 72 14.79 -2.14 2.87
C ASP A 72 13.50 -2.50 2.11
N ALA A 73 12.46 -1.66 2.23
CA ALA A 73 11.19 -1.87 1.55
C ALA A 73 10.43 -0.56 1.29
N CYS A 74 9.46 -0.65 0.39
CA CYS A 74 8.42 0.35 0.17
C CYS A 74 7.04 -0.30 0.28
N VAL A 75 6.12 0.34 1.01
CA VAL A 75 4.69 0.07 0.88
C VAL A 75 4.07 1.19 0.05
N TRP A 76 3.65 0.84 -1.15
CA TRP A 76 3.01 1.73 -2.10
C TRP A 76 1.49 1.68 -1.94
N ALA A 77 0.98 2.50 -1.01
CA ALA A 77 -0.46 2.65 -0.75
C ALA A 77 -1.06 3.91 -1.40
N LEU A 78 -0.35 4.49 -2.39
CA LEU A 78 -0.86 5.60 -3.18
C LEU A 78 -1.96 5.13 -4.13
N GLY A 79 -3.14 5.72 -4.00
CA GLY A 79 -4.28 5.47 -4.88
C GLY A 79 -5.45 6.36 -4.53
N LYS A 80 -6.38 6.53 -5.48
CA LYS A 80 -7.68 7.16 -5.24
C LYS A 80 -8.77 6.37 -5.95
N SER A 81 -10.04 6.67 -5.69
CA SER A 81 -11.15 6.07 -6.44
C SER A 81 -11.01 6.39 -7.94
N SER A 82 -11.28 5.41 -8.80
CA SER A 82 -11.33 5.60 -10.25
C SER A 82 -12.60 6.33 -10.72
N VAL A 83 -13.59 6.46 -9.84
CA VAL A 83 -14.86 7.15 -10.10
C VAL A 83 -14.60 8.62 -10.42
N GLY A 84 -15.17 9.09 -11.53
CA GLY A 84 -15.07 10.48 -11.97
C GLY A 84 -13.74 10.87 -12.62
N LEU A 85 -12.85 9.91 -12.87
CA LEU A 85 -11.59 10.15 -13.59
C LEU A 85 -11.65 9.61 -15.01
N SER A 86 -10.86 10.19 -15.91
CA SER A 86 -10.50 9.57 -17.18
C SER A 86 -9.59 8.35 -17.00
N ASP A 87 -9.44 7.54 -18.05
CA ASP A 87 -8.46 6.45 -18.08
C ASP A 87 -7.03 7.00 -17.93
N ASP A 88 -6.71 8.11 -18.57
CA ASP A 88 -5.37 8.73 -18.54
C ASP A 88 -5.02 9.26 -17.14
N GLU A 89 -5.94 9.96 -16.47
CA GLU A 89 -5.70 10.45 -15.11
C GLU A 89 -5.51 9.30 -14.11
N TYR A 90 -6.28 8.22 -14.26
CA TYR A 90 -6.14 7.07 -13.37
C TYR A 90 -4.88 6.26 -13.68
N THR A 91 -4.49 6.16 -14.96
CA THR A 91 -3.22 5.58 -15.41
C THR A 91 -2.05 6.36 -14.84
N ARG A 92 -2.05 7.69 -14.96
CA ARG A 92 -1.01 8.55 -14.38
C ARG A 92 -0.78 8.27 -12.89
N ILE A 93 -1.86 8.23 -12.13
CA ILE A 93 -1.80 8.09 -10.67
C ILE A 93 -1.40 6.67 -10.26
N THR A 94 -1.88 5.66 -10.97
CA THR A 94 -1.75 4.25 -10.56
C THR A 94 -0.55 3.58 -11.19
N TYR A 95 -0.36 3.74 -12.50
CA TYR A 95 0.69 3.11 -13.27
C TYR A 95 1.94 4.00 -13.33
N ASP A 96 1.83 5.22 -13.88
CA ASP A 96 3.00 6.05 -14.16
C ASP A 96 3.76 6.42 -12.88
N TYR A 97 3.05 6.86 -11.83
CA TYR A 97 3.69 7.18 -10.54
C TYR A 97 4.41 5.98 -9.93
N THR A 98 3.81 4.79 -10.02
CA THR A 98 4.38 3.55 -9.49
C THR A 98 5.64 3.16 -10.25
N MET A 99 5.56 3.10 -11.59
CA MET A 99 6.68 2.68 -12.42
C MET A 99 7.79 3.72 -12.45
N HIS A 100 7.47 5.01 -12.40
CA HIS A 100 8.46 6.06 -12.28
C HIS A 100 9.25 5.94 -10.96
N PHE A 101 8.57 5.68 -9.84
CA PHE A 101 9.25 5.41 -8.57
C PHE A 101 10.22 4.22 -8.67
N VAL A 102 9.73 3.09 -9.20
CA VAL A 102 10.54 1.88 -9.36
C VAL A 102 11.76 2.15 -10.24
N ASN A 103 11.58 2.82 -11.38
CA ASN A 103 12.66 3.12 -12.31
C ASN A 103 13.69 4.07 -11.69
N SER A 104 13.25 5.13 -10.99
CA SER A 104 14.17 6.04 -10.31
C SER A 104 15.03 5.34 -9.25
N LEU A 105 14.49 4.34 -8.54
CA LEU A 105 15.29 3.55 -7.60
C LEU A 105 16.31 2.66 -8.32
N GLN A 106 15.93 2.04 -9.43
CA GLN A 106 16.86 1.24 -10.24
C GLN A 106 18.01 2.09 -10.79
N GLU A 107 17.70 3.27 -11.34
CA GLU A 107 18.68 4.24 -11.86
C GLU A 107 19.63 4.73 -10.77
N ALA A 108 19.12 4.96 -9.55
CA ALA A 108 19.93 5.35 -8.39
C ALA A 108 20.82 4.21 -7.85
N GLY A 109 20.76 3.02 -8.46
CA GLY A 109 21.55 1.88 -8.06
C GLY A 109 21.00 1.22 -6.81
N MET A 110 19.67 1.02 -6.74
CA MET A 110 19.03 0.10 -5.78
C MET A 110 19.58 -1.30 -6.01
N LYS A 111 20.75 -1.55 -5.40
CA LYS A 111 21.47 -2.80 -5.41
C LYS A 111 21.49 -3.34 -4.00
N ASP A 112 21.59 -4.64 -3.97
CA ASP A 112 21.67 -5.41 -2.76
C ASP A 112 22.87 -4.99 -1.91
N LYS A 113 22.60 -4.37 -0.76
CA LYS A 113 23.62 -4.03 0.25
C LYS A 113 23.78 -5.14 1.30
N THR A 114 22.90 -6.13 1.32
CA THR A 114 22.71 -7.05 2.47
C THR A 114 22.54 -8.54 2.09
N GLY A 115 22.56 -8.91 0.82
CA GLY A 115 22.11 -10.21 0.31
C GLY A 115 20.63 -10.30 -0.10
N GLU A 116 19.83 -9.23 0.07
CA GLU A 116 18.37 -9.26 -0.10
C GLU A 116 17.82 -8.23 -1.11
N PRO A 117 16.79 -8.59 -1.89
CA PRO A 117 16.13 -7.67 -2.79
C PRO A 117 15.28 -6.63 -2.04
N PHE A 118 15.19 -5.43 -2.60
CA PHE A 118 14.30 -4.37 -2.12
C PHE A 118 12.84 -4.82 -2.25
N ARG A 119 12.11 -4.84 -1.13
CA ARG A 119 10.72 -5.33 -1.14
C ARG A 119 9.74 -4.22 -1.50
N PHE A 120 9.00 -4.38 -2.58
CA PHE A 120 8.01 -3.41 -3.05
C PHE A 120 6.60 -3.96 -2.87
N VAL A 121 5.89 -3.51 -1.83
CA VAL A 121 4.51 -3.92 -1.54
C VAL A 121 3.53 -2.97 -2.22
N PHE A 122 2.84 -3.43 -3.25
CA PHE A 122 1.85 -2.64 -3.99
C PHE A 122 0.42 -2.92 -3.50
N ILE A 123 -0.29 -1.88 -3.07
CA ILE A 123 -1.70 -2.00 -2.67
C ILE A 123 -2.61 -1.85 -3.90
N SER A 124 -2.95 -3.00 -4.48
CA SER A 124 -3.84 -3.13 -5.61
C SER A 124 -5.32 -3.17 -5.18
N GLY A 125 -6.14 -4.03 -5.76
CA GLY A 125 -7.54 -4.23 -5.41
C GLY A 125 -8.04 -5.57 -5.91
N GLU A 126 -8.95 -6.17 -5.15
CA GLU A 126 -9.65 -7.39 -5.53
C GLU A 126 -10.35 -7.20 -6.88
N GLY A 127 -10.21 -8.16 -7.79
CA GLY A 127 -10.69 -8.05 -9.16
C GLY A 127 -9.79 -7.29 -10.14
N ALA A 128 -8.57 -6.90 -9.76
CA ALA A 128 -7.57 -6.43 -10.72
C ALA A 128 -7.29 -7.49 -11.81
N ASP A 129 -7.20 -7.03 -13.06
CA ASP A 129 -7.12 -7.89 -14.24
C ASP A 129 -5.83 -7.62 -15.03
N PRO A 130 -4.79 -8.46 -14.83
CA PRO A 130 -3.50 -8.33 -15.53
C PRO A 130 -3.58 -8.54 -17.05
N SER A 131 -4.70 -9.07 -17.58
CA SER A 131 -4.85 -9.26 -19.02
C SER A 131 -5.06 -7.95 -19.78
N GLY A 132 -5.43 -6.86 -19.07
CA GLY A 132 -5.73 -5.57 -19.66
C GLY A 132 -7.06 -5.51 -20.42
N LYS A 133 -7.87 -6.58 -20.38
CA LYS A 133 -9.13 -6.70 -21.15
C LYS A 133 -10.37 -6.28 -20.36
N SER A 134 -10.26 -6.04 -19.05
CA SER A 134 -11.38 -5.61 -18.23
C SER A 134 -11.95 -4.26 -18.69
N ASN A 135 -13.28 -4.20 -18.80
CA ASN A 135 -14.02 -2.95 -19.01
C ASN A 135 -14.10 -2.10 -17.73
N ILE A 136 -13.72 -2.65 -16.57
CA ILE A 136 -13.67 -1.92 -15.31
C ILE A 136 -12.32 -1.21 -15.23
N LYS A 137 -12.34 0.13 -15.33
CA LYS A 137 -11.14 1.00 -15.33
C LYS A 137 -10.13 0.65 -14.25
N PHE A 138 -10.59 0.52 -13.00
CA PHE A 138 -9.68 0.23 -11.88
C PHE A 138 -9.01 -1.14 -12.05
N ALA A 139 -9.78 -2.15 -12.48
CA ALA A 139 -9.31 -3.51 -12.62
C ALA A 139 -8.25 -3.61 -13.72
N LYS A 140 -8.52 -2.98 -14.87
CA LYS A 140 -7.61 -2.89 -16.01
C LYS A 140 -6.28 -2.23 -15.61
N ILE A 141 -6.33 -1.00 -15.10
CA ILE A 141 -5.11 -0.21 -14.86
C ILE A 141 -4.31 -0.74 -13.66
N LYS A 142 -4.97 -1.18 -12.58
CA LYS A 142 -4.26 -1.85 -11.47
C LYS A 142 -3.64 -3.17 -11.93
N GLY A 143 -4.35 -3.98 -12.71
CA GLY A 143 -3.81 -5.21 -13.28
C GLY A 143 -2.61 -5.00 -14.20
N MET A 144 -2.65 -3.97 -15.06
CA MET A 144 -1.50 -3.57 -15.87
C MET A 144 -0.29 -3.18 -15.01
N THR A 145 -0.53 -2.49 -13.89
CA THR A 145 0.52 -2.09 -12.94
C THR A 145 1.12 -3.31 -12.24
N GLU A 146 0.29 -4.24 -11.79
CA GLU A 146 0.75 -5.50 -11.21
C GLU A 146 1.61 -6.31 -12.18
N LYS A 147 1.17 -6.42 -13.44
CA LYS A 147 1.93 -7.11 -14.49
C LYS A 147 3.30 -6.45 -14.68
N ALA A 148 3.35 -5.12 -14.79
CA ALA A 148 4.62 -4.41 -14.96
C ALA A 148 5.57 -4.58 -13.78
N LEU A 149 5.04 -4.66 -12.55
CA LEU A 149 5.84 -4.93 -11.35
C LEU A 149 6.37 -6.37 -11.30
N PHE A 150 5.60 -7.36 -11.77
CA PHE A 150 6.05 -8.75 -11.84
C PHE A 150 7.00 -9.02 -13.00
N ASP A 151 6.90 -8.24 -14.08
CA ASP A 151 7.78 -8.34 -15.25
C ASP A 151 9.13 -7.60 -15.07
N LEU A 152 9.39 -7.02 -13.89
CA LEU A 152 10.67 -6.39 -13.60
C LEU A 152 11.82 -7.39 -13.79
N PRO A 153 12.90 -7.01 -14.47
CA PRO A 153 14.00 -7.93 -14.72
C PRO A 153 14.69 -8.29 -13.39
N PRO A 154 15.29 -9.48 -13.26
CA PRO A 154 16.05 -9.86 -12.05
C PRO A 154 17.15 -8.86 -11.68
N SER A 155 17.72 -8.17 -12.68
CA SER A 155 18.70 -7.10 -12.49
C SER A 155 18.17 -5.87 -11.75
N SER A 156 16.86 -5.72 -11.62
CA SER A 156 16.23 -4.63 -10.86
C SER A 156 16.50 -4.73 -9.36
N ASN A 157 16.80 -5.94 -8.84
CA ASN A 157 16.89 -6.23 -7.42
C ASN A 157 15.65 -5.80 -6.60
N ILE A 158 14.48 -5.71 -7.25
CA ILE A 158 13.22 -5.35 -6.62
C ILE A 158 12.32 -6.58 -6.62
N LYS A 159 11.85 -6.94 -5.43
CA LYS A 159 10.87 -8.01 -5.24
C LYS A 159 9.50 -7.41 -4.98
N ALA A 160 8.66 -7.42 -6.01
CA ALA A 160 7.30 -6.94 -5.89
C ALA A 160 6.38 -7.95 -5.19
N SER A 161 5.58 -7.46 -4.27
CA SER A 161 4.48 -8.18 -3.62
C SER A 161 3.20 -7.38 -3.79
N VAL A 162 2.16 -7.97 -4.36
CA VAL A 162 0.88 -7.32 -4.63
C VAL A 162 -0.15 -7.77 -3.62
N MET A 163 -0.80 -6.82 -2.98
CA MET A 163 -1.95 -7.07 -2.11
C MET A 163 -3.21 -6.62 -2.83
N ARG A 164 -4.22 -7.49 -2.91
CA ARG A 164 -5.53 -7.19 -3.52
C ARG A 164 -6.60 -7.14 -2.43
N PRO A 165 -6.70 -6.04 -1.65
CA PRO A 165 -7.78 -5.87 -0.71
C PRO A 165 -9.12 -5.77 -1.45
N ALA A 166 -10.17 -6.27 -0.82
CA ALA A 166 -11.54 -6.01 -1.23
C ALA A 166 -11.99 -4.64 -0.67
N TYR A 167 -13.27 -4.48 -0.32
CA TYR A 167 -13.74 -3.20 0.18
C TYR A 167 -13.13 -2.88 1.56
N LEU A 168 -12.63 -1.64 1.69
CA LEU A 168 -12.00 -1.11 2.90
C LEU A 168 -12.90 -0.05 3.53
N PHE A 169 -13.17 -0.20 4.82
CA PHE A 169 -13.78 0.85 5.62
C PHE A 169 -12.68 1.49 6.48
N PRO A 170 -12.66 2.84 6.62
CA PRO A 170 -11.82 3.50 7.61
C PRO A 170 -12.05 2.90 9.00
N SER A 171 -11.00 2.88 9.83
CA SER A 171 -11.05 2.24 11.14
C SER A 171 -12.15 2.85 12.00
N LYS A 172 -12.83 2.01 12.79
CA LYS A 172 -13.83 2.47 13.76
C LYS A 172 -13.20 3.13 14.97
N ASP A 173 -11.95 2.75 15.27
CA ASP A 173 -11.21 3.25 16.43
C ASP A 173 -10.71 4.69 16.20
N HIS A 174 -10.70 5.15 14.94
CA HIS A 174 -10.31 6.51 14.55
C HIS A 174 -11.43 7.18 13.71
N PRO A 175 -12.49 7.71 14.35
CA PRO A 175 -13.64 8.28 13.64
C PRO A 175 -13.29 9.44 12.69
N SER A 176 -12.25 10.23 13.03
CA SER A 176 -11.77 11.34 12.20
C SER A 176 -11.35 10.90 10.80
N ASP A 177 -10.80 9.69 10.66
CA ASP A 177 -10.42 9.12 9.36
C ASP A 177 -11.65 8.99 8.46
N ARG A 178 -12.75 8.47 9.01
CA ARG A 178 -13.98 8.25 8.24
C ARG A 178 -14.55 9.57 7.75
N GLU A 179 -14.54 10.60 8.59
CA GLU A 179 -15.06 11.93 8.26
C GLU A 179 -14.26 12.63 7.17
N ASN A 180 -12.94 12.49 7.19
CA ASN A 180 -12.03 13.21 6.30
C ASN A 180 -11.69 12.44 5.01
N ILE A 181 -11.72 11.10 5.02
CA ILE A 181 -11.39 10.27 3.85
C ILE A 181 -12.62 10.00 2.98
N ARG A 182 -13.81 9.83 3.59
CA ARG A 182 -15.05 9.51 2.87
C ARG A 182 -15.94 10.75 2.77
N SER A 183 -16.53 10.97 1.60
CA SER A 183 -17.59 11.98 1.45
C SER A 183 -18.82 11.61 2.29
N SER A 184 -19.67 12.60 2.59
CA SER A 184 -20.89 12.39 3.39
C SER A 184 -21.80 11.31 2.81
N THR A 185 -21.93 11.24 1.48
CA THR A 185 -22.72 10.22 0.79
C THR A 185 -22.11 8.83 0.92
N THR A 186 -20.78 8.70 0.74
CA THR A 186 -20.10 7.41 0.92
C THR A 186 -20.14 6.95 2.36
N ARG A 187 -20.13 7.84 3.36
CA ARG A 187 -20.27 7.45 4.77
C ARG A 187 -21.62 6.81 5.08
N VAL A 188 -22.71 7.29 4.47
CA VAL A 188 -24.04 6.69 4.63
C VAL A 188 -24.08 5.31 3.98
N ILE A 189 -23.61 5.20 2.73
CA ILE A 189 -23.52 3.91 2.01
C ILE A 189 -22.67 2.92 2.80
N ASP A 190 -21.50 3.35 3.28
CA ASP A 190 -20.61 2.50 4.06
C ASP A 190 -21.31 1.98 5.32
N CYS A 191 -22.09 2.81 6.00
CA CYS A 191 -22.82 2.41 7.22
C CYS A 191 -23.85 1.31 6.93
N LEU A 192 -24.59 1.42 5.82
CA LEU A 192 -25.58 0.44 5.39
C LEU A 192 -24.93 -0.86 4.88
N MET A 193 -23.84 -0.74 4.12
CA MET A 193 -23.20 -1.88 3.46
C MET A 193 -22.25 -2.68 4.36
N THR A 194 -21.64 -2.05 5.38
CA THR A 194 -20.70 -2.72 6.29
C THR A 194 -21.26 -4.00 6.94
N PRO A 195 -22.46 -4.00 7.59
CA PRO A 195 -22.97 -5.21 8.23
C PRO A 195 -23.22 -6.33 7.21
N ILE A 196 -23.78 -6.02 6.04
CA ILE A 196 -24.05 -6.98 4.95
C ILE A 196 -22.74 -7.59 4.45
N MET A 197 -21.73 -6.77 4.15
CA MET A 197 -20.43 -7.24 3.68
C MET A 197 -19.68 -8.06 4.73
N LYS A 198 -19.85 -7.73 6.02
CA LYS A 198 -19.19 -8.48 7.10
C LYS A 198 -19.82 -9.86 7.34
N THR A 199 -21.14 -9.98 7.25
CA THR A 199 -21.86 -11.22 7.62
C THR A 199 -22.20 -12.11 6.44
N ILE A 200 -22.59 -11.54 5.29
CA ILE A 200 -23.13 -12.30 4.15
C ILE A 200 -22.05 -12.53 3.08
N LEU A 201 -21.19 -11.53 2.83
CA LEU A 201 -20.16 -11.60 1.78
C LEU A 201 -18.76 -11.30 2.34
N PRO A 202 -18.26 -12.09 3.31
CA PRO A 202 -17.02 -11.79 4.02
C PRO A 202 -15.81 -11.72 3.09
N SER A 203 -15.81 -12.41 1.95
CA SER A 203 -14.75 -12.32 0.94
C SER A 203 -14.66 -10.96 0.26
N MET A 204 -15.71 -10.13 0.29
CA MET A 204 -15.74 -8.78 -0.28
C MET A 204 -15.32 -7.68 0.71
N TYR A 205 -14.90 -8.05 1.92
CA TYR A 205 -14.46 -7.14 2.95
C TYR A 205 -13.05 -7.49 3.44
N THR A 206 -12.21 -6.46 3.57
CA THR A 206 -10.89 -6.56 4.20
C THR A 206 -10.88 -5.71 5.46
N PRO A 207 -10.70 -6.29 6.66
CA PRO A 207 -10.49 -5.51 7.87
C PRO A 207 -9.26 -4.62 7.72
N ILE A 208 -9.41 -3.33 8.00
CA ILE A 208 -8.35 -2.37 7.72
C ILE A 208 -7.15 -2.58 8.64
N GLU A 209 -7.39 -3.02 9.88
CA GLU A 209 -6.38 -3.37 10.86
C GLU A 209 -5.55 -4.57 10.39
N ASP A 210 -6.20 -5.60 9.84
CA ASP A 210 -5.54 -6.77 9.27
C ASP A 210 -4.72 -6.38 8.03
N LEU A 211 -5.25 -5.49 7.17
CA LEU A 211 -4.51 -4.97 6.02
C LEU A 211 -3.24 -4.24 6.44
N GLY A 212 -3.35 -3.35 7.43
CA GLY A 212 -2.23 -2.58 7.95
C GLY A 212 -1.11 -3.48 8.47
N LEU A 213 -1.47 -4.46 9.30
CA LEU A 213 -0.54 -5.46 9.82
C LEU A 213 0.08 -6.27 8.69
N PHE A 214 -0.73 -6.79 7.77
CA PHE A 214 -0.25 -7.61 6.66
C PHE A 214 0.76 -6.86 5.79
N ALA A 215 0.50 -5.59 5.45
CA ALA A 215 1.41 -4.80 4.62
C ALA A 215 2.77 -4.59 5.29
N VAL A 216 2.79 -4.34 6.61
CA VAL A 216 4.03 -4.20 7.39
C VAL A 216 4.81 -5.52 7.45
N GLU A 217 4.12 -6.64 7.72
CA GLU A 217 4.72 -7.97 7.75
C GLU A 217 5.26 -8.39 6.36
N ALA A 218 4.53 -8.08 5.30
CA ALA A 218 4.98 -8.30 3.92
C ALA A 218 6.23 -7.47 3.60
N ALA A 219 6.26 -6.20 4.03
CA ALA A 219 7.43 -5.33 3.88
C ALA A 219 8.64 -5.80 4.70
N LYS A 220 8.43 -6.51 5.81
CA LYS A 220 9.48 -7.21 6.58
C LYS A 220 9.95 -8.50 5.91
N GLY A 221 9.27 -8.99 4.88
CA GLY A 221 9.64 -10.20 4.15
C GLY A 221 9.05 -11.49 4.69
N ARG A 222 8.05 -11.44 5.59
CA ARG A 222 7.46 -12.63 6.25
C ARG A 222 6.91 -13.67 5.27
N TRP A 223 6.35 -13.22 4.15
CA TRP A 223 5.80 -14.09 3.10
C TRP A 223 6.55 -13.92 1.79
N SER A 224 7.88 -13.86 1.86
CA SER A 224 8.72 -13.64 0.68
C SER A 224 8.58 -14.74 -0.40
N ASN A 225 8.08 -15.93 -0.07
CA ASN A 225 7.89 -17.01 -1.05
C ASN A 225 6.72 -16.77 -2.03
N GLU A 226 5.81 -15.86 -1.69
CA GLU A 226 4.65 -15.52 -2.51
C GLU A 226 4.70 -14.03 -2.89
N ASN A 227 4.15 -13.68 -4.06
CA ASN A 227 4.16 -12.32 -4.57
C ASN A 227 2.77 -11.75 -4.84
N LEU A 228 1.70 -12.53 -4.71
CA LEU A 228 0.32 -12.09 -4.93
C LEU A 228 -0.58 -12.56 -3.80
N PHE A 229 -1.27 -11.61 -3.16
CA PHE A 229 -2.11 -11.84 -2.00
C PHE A 229 -3.54 -11.32 -2.23
N PRO A 230 -4.45 -12.17 -2.75
CA PRO A 230 -5.89 -11.90 -2.76
C PRO A 230 -6.44 -11.71 -1.35
N ASN A 231 -7.60 -11.06 -1.21
CA ASN A 231 -8.19 -10.80 0.11
C ASN A 231 -8.40 -12.08 0.94
N SER A 232 -8.89 -13.15 0.32
CA SER A 232 -9.09 -14.44 0.98
C SER A 232 -7.80 -14.99 1.58
N LYS A 233 -6.70 -14.96 0.81
CA LYS A 233 -5.39 -15.44 1.22
C LYS A 233 -4.79 -14.60 2.35
N MET A 234 -4.87 -13.26 2.26
CA MET A 234 -4.39 -12.37 3.33
C MET A 234 -5.09 -12.69 4.66
N ARG A 235 -6.42 -12.89 4.61
CA ARG A 235 -7.21 -13.22 5.81
C ARG A 235 -6.86 -14.58 6.40
N GLU A 236 -6.62 -15.58 5.56
CA GLU A 236 -6.16 -16.91 5.97
C GLU A 236 -4.81 -16.82 6.70
N LEU A 237 -3.84 -16.13 6.10
CA LEU A 237 -2.49 -15.97 6.65
C LEU A 237 -2.50 -15.20 7.98
N ILE A 238 -3.28 -14.13 8.10
CA ILE A 238 -3.44 -13.40 9.37
C ILE A 238 -4.08 -14.29 10.43
N LYS A 239 -5.14 -15.04 10.09
CA LYS A 239 -5.77 -15.97 11.04
C LYS A 239 -4.77 -17.02 11.52
N ALA A 240 -4.00 -17.61 10.61
CA ALA A 240 -2.98 -18.59 10.95
C ALA A 240 -1.85 -18.02 11.84
N SER A 241 -1.51 -16.74 11.66
CA SER A 241 -0.48 -16.05 12.48
C SER A 241 -0.94 -15.75 13.92
N ARG A 242 -2.26 -15.70 14.16
CA ARG A 242 -2.85 -15.43 15.47
C ARG A 242 -3.01 -16.69 16.32
N THR A 243 -3.01 -17.88 15.71
CA THR A 243 -3.13 -19.15 16.42
C THR A 243 -1.87 -19.41 17.27
N PRO A 244 -2.00 -19.78 18.56
CA PRO A 244 -0.87 -19.92 19.49
C PRO A 244 0.25 -20.87 19.03
N GLU A 245 -0.08 -21.89 18.23
CA GLU A 245 0.86 -22.92 17.76
C GLU A 245 1.95 -22.39 16.82
N ASN A 246 1.75 -21.23 16.20
CA ASN A 246 2.69 -20.63 15.25
C ASN A 246 3.50 -19.44 15.83
N ARG A 247 3.56 -19.29 17.16
CA ARG A 247 4.36 -18.25 17.85
C ARG A 247 5.74 -18.76 18.32
N GLN A 248 6.27 -19.81 17.70
CA GLN A 248 7.64 -20.29 17.95
C GLN A 248 8.59 -19.81 16.86
#